data_AF-A0A914WIP8-F1
#
_entry.id   AF-A0A914WIP8-F1
#
_cell.length_a   1.000
_cell.length_b   1.000
_cell.length_c   1.000
_cell.angle_alpha   90.00
_cell.angle_beta   90.00
_cell.angle_gamma   90.00
#
_symmetry.space_group_name_H-M   'P 1'
#
loop_
_entity.id
_entity.type
_entity.pdbx_description
1 polymer ?
#
loop_
_entity_poly.entity_id
_entity_poly.type
_entity_poly.pdbx_seq_one_letter_code
_entity_poly.pdbx_strand_id
1 'polypeptide(L)'
;MLYGCETWALTKTMEVRLTKTQCRMERRILRVRLRDRRPNTWLQGVTKLNDIVECARRRKRHSAAKVAALDPRDEDLDARRYLTCW
;
A
#
# COMPACT_ATOMS: atom_id res chain seq x y z
N MET A 1 10.30 -0.22 -1.53
CA MET A 1 9.37 0.76 -0.92
C MET A 1 8.09 0.12 -0.39
N LEU A 2 7.38 -0.77 -1.12
CA LEU A 2 6.12 -1.37 -0.66
C LEU A 2 6.21 -2.12 0.70
N TYR A 3 7.34 -2.78 0.98
CA TYR A 3 7.57 -3.43 2.27
C TYR A 3 7.67 -2.42 3.43
N GLY A 4 8.28 -1.25 3.19
CA GLY A 4 8.37 -0.19 4.21
C GLY A 4 7.01 0.40 4.60
N CYS A 5 6.00 0.25 3.75
CA CYS A 5 4.63 0.64 4.09
C CYS A 5 4.04 -0.25 5.20
N GLU A 6 4.53 -1.47 5.39
CA GLU A 6 4.03 -2.37 6.43
C GLU A 6 4.45 -1.86 7.82
N THR A 7 5.71 -1.42 7.94
CA THR A 7 6.31 -0.97 9.20
C THR A 7 6.09 0.52 9.51
N TRP A 8 5.96 1.39 8.50
CA TRP A 8 5.80 2.84 8.71
C TRP A 8 4.36 3.33 8.52
N ALA A 9 4.08 4.55 8.98
CA ALA A 9 2.83 5.23 8.71
C ALA A 9 2.80 5.71 7.24
N LEU A 10 1.77 5.29 6.48
CA LEU A 10 1.57 5.74 5.11
C LEU A 10 0.93 7.15 5.14
N THR A 11 1.76 8.17 5.08
CA THR A 11 1.29 9.57 5.07
C THR A 11 0.90 10.02 3.66
N LYS A 12 0.03 11.04 3.56
CA LYS A 12 -0.37 11.63 2.27
C LYS A 12 0.80 12.16 1.46
N THR A 13 1.82 12.71 2.11
CA THR A 13 3.04 13.17 1.45
C THR A 13 3.82 12.03 0.80
N MET A 14 3.83 10.85 1.44
CA MET A 14 4.42 9.63 0.87
C MET A 14 3.64 9.14 -0.34
N GLU A 15 2.30 9.13 -0.28
CA GLU A 15 1.44 8.76 -1.41
C GLU A 15 1.74 9.63 -2.63
N VAL A 16 1.82 10.96 -2.47
CA VAL A 16 2.14 11.88 -3.57
C VAL A 16 3.53 11.61 -4.17
N ARG A 17 4.53 11.31 -3.33
CA ARG A 17 5.88 10.96 -3.80
C ARG A 17 5.87 9.66 -4.60
N LEU A 18 5.10 8.66 -4.16
CA LEU A 18 4.94 7.39 -4.86
C LEU A 18 4.29 7.59 -6.23
N THR A 19 3.19 8.33 -6.32
CA THR A 19 2.52 8.63 -7.60
C THR A 19 3.45 9.38 -8.56
N LYS A 20 4.19 10.38 -8.08
CA LYS A 20 5.18 11.11 -8.91
C LYS A 20 6.29 10.19 -9.42
N THR A 21 6.76 9.28 -8.58
CA THR A 21 7.80 8.31 -8.94
C THR A 21 7.29 7.35 -10.01
N GLN A 22 6.10 6.79 -9.82
CA GLN A 22 5.45 5.93 -10.81
C GLN A 22 5.28 6.64 -12.16
N CYS A 23 4.70 7.85 -12.19
CA CYS A 23 4.51 8.61 -13.43
C CYS A 23 5.84 8.89 -14.14
N ARG A 24 6.93 9.15 -13.40
CA ARG A 24 8.25 9.37 -13.98
C ARG A 24 8.83 8.10 -14.59
N MET A 25 8.58 6.94 -13.97
CA MET A 25 8.97 5.64 -14.51
C MET A 25 8.17 5.30 -15.77
N GLU A 26 6.86 5.50 -15.76
CA GLU A 26 5.98 5.29 -16.92
C GLU A 26 6.39 6.15 -18.11
N ARG A 27 6.69 7.44 -17.90
CA ARG A 27 7.21 8.31 -18.97
C ARG A 27 8.52 7.79 -19.56
N ARG A 28 9.41 7.24 -18.74
CA ARG A 28 10.67 6.65 -19.21
C ARG A 28 10.43 5.40 -20.04
N ILE A 29 9.51 4.52 -19.60
CA ILE A 29 9.14 3.30 -20.34
C ILE A 29 8.57 3.67 -21.72
N LEU A 30 7.63 4.62 -21.76
CA LEU A 30 6.96 5.06 -22.99
C LEU A 30 7.79 6.06 -23.81
N ARG A 31 9.00 6.41 -23.35
CA ARG A 31 9.90 7.41 -23.95
C ARG A 31 9.22 8.76 -24.24
N VAL A 32 8.24 9.13 -23.42
CA VAL A 32 7.47 10.38 -23.53
C VAL A 32 8.30 11.54 -23.01
N ARG A 33 8.45 12.58 -23.82
CA ARG A 33 9.16 13.81 -23.47
C ARG A 33 8.18 14.82 -22.87
N LEU A 34 8.71 15.78 -22.12
CA LEU A 34 7.90 16.85 -21.54
C LEU A 34 7.16 17.68 -22.62
N ARG A 35 7.76 17.76 -23.82
CA ARG A 35 7.18 18.44 -24.99
C ARG A 35 5.88 17.83 -25.50
N ASP A 36 5.67 16.54 -25.26
CA ASP A 36 4.48 15.84 -25.75
C ASP A 36 3.21 16.21 -24.97
N ARG A 37 3.35 16.98 -23.87
CA ARG A 37 2.27 17.51 -23.02
C ARG A 37 1.20 16.48 -22.66
N ARG A 38 1.62 15.21 -22.48
CA ARG A 38 0.70 14.12 -22.12
C ARG A 38 0.32 14.20 -20.64
N PRO A 39 -0.98 14.11 -20.30
CA PRO A 39 -1.42 14.11 -18.91
C PRO A 39 -1.04 12.80 -18.22
N ASN A 40 -0.94 12.83 -16.88
CA ASN A 40 -0.58 11.64 -16.11
C ASN A 40 -1.63 10.53 -16.21
N THR A 41 -2.90 10.89 -16.33
CA THR A 41 -4.01 9.94 -16.53
C THR A 41 -3.88 9.16 -17.83
N TRP A 42 -3.33 9.79 -18.87
CA TRP A 42 -3.07 9.12 -20.14
C TRP A 42 -1.95 8.07 -20.00
N LEU A 43 -0.90 8.36 -19.24
CA LEU A 43 0.17 7.39 -18.98
C LEU A 43 -0.38 6.14 -18.29
N GLN A 44 -1.21 6.32 -17.25
CA GLN A 44 -1.84 5.20 -16.54
C GLN A 44 -2.72 4.35 -17.48
N GLY A 45 -3.50 5.00 -18.36
CA GLY A 45 -4.34 4.29 -19.33
C GLY A 45 -3.56 3.46 -20.36
N VAL A 46 -2.41 3.95 -20.80
CA VAL A 46 -1.56 3.24 -21.79
C VAL A 46 -0.81 2.09 -21.15
N THR A 47 -0.22 2.30 -19.97
CA THR A 47 0.66 1.29 -19.34
C THR A 47 -0.12 0.18 -18.63
N LYS A 48 -1.38 0.40 -18.26
CA LYS A 48 -2.22 -0.53 -17.49
C LYS A 48 -1.54 -1.07 -16.22
N LEU A 49 -0.58 -0.32 -15.68
CA LEU A 49 0.12 -0.69 -14.46
C LEU A 49 -0.78 -0.43 -13.26
N ASN A 50 -0.72 -1.34 -12.28
CA ASN A 50 -1.46 -1.17 -11.03
C ASN A 50 -1.00 0.10 -10.30
N ASP A 51 -1.95 0.83 -9.70
CA ASP A 51 -1.63 1.98 -8.87
C ASP A 51 -0.79 1.54 -7.67
N ILE A 52 0.42 2.09 -7.58
CA ILE A 52 1.36 1.78 -6.50
C ILE A 52 0.82 2.21 -5.13
N VAL A 53 -0.01 3.27 -5.09
CA VAL A 53 -0.62 3.79 -3.86
C VAL A 53 -1.66 2.80 -3.36
N GLU A 54 -2.49 2.25 -4.24
CA GLU A 54 -3.47 1.24 -3.84
C GLU A 54 -2.77 -0.05 -3.38
N CYS A 55 -1.69 -0.45 -4.06
CA CYS A 55 -0.86 -1.57 -3.62
C CYS A 55 -0.27 -1.34 -2.22
N ALA A 56 0.22 -0.12 -1.94
CA ALA A 56 0.77 0.24 -0.63
C ALA A 56 -0.31 0.23 0.46
N ARG A 57 -1.50 0.80 0.19
CA ARG A 57 -2.63 0.80 1.11
C ARG A 57 -3.12 -0.61 1.42
N ARG A 58 -3.24 -1.46 0.39
CA ARG A 58 -3.63 -2.86 0.57
C ARG A 58 -2.66 -3.61 1.49
N ARG A 59 -1.35 -3.43 1.27
CA ARG A 59 -0.35 -4.05 2.16
C ARG A 59 -0.39 -3.50 3.57
N LYS A 60 -0.56 -2.18 3.75
CA LYS A 60 -0.71 -1.60 5.09
C LYS A 60 -1.90 -2.19 5.83
N ARG A 61 -3.06 -2.29 5.16
CA ARG A 61 -4.27 -2.92 5.72
C ARG A 61 -4.02 -4.37 6.13
N HIS A 62 -3.39 -5.15 5.25
CA HIS A 62 -3.07 -6.54 5.53
C HIS A 62 -2.10 -6.71 6.70
N SER A 63 -1.07 -5.86 6.79
CA SER A 63 -0.15 -5.84 7.94
C SER A 63 -0.88 -5.45 9.24
N ALA A 64 -1.70 -4.41 9.21
CA ALA A 64 -2.50 -3.99 10.36
C ALA A 64 -3.46 -5.09 10.84
N ALA A 65 -4.10 -5.81 9.91
CA ALA A 65 -4.96 -6.94 10.24
C ALA A 65 -4.20 -8.08 10.93
N LYS A 66 -2.98 -8.39 10.46
CA LYS A 66 -2.10 -9.37 11.12
C LYS A 66 -1.72 -8.95 12.53
N VAL A 67 -1.37 -7.68 12.73
CA VAL A 67 -1.02 -7.15 14.05
C VAL A 67 -2.23 -7.16 14.98
N ALA A 68 -3.42 -6.81 14.48
CA ALA A 68 -4.65 -6.87 15.26
C ALA A 68 -5.02 -8.31 15.68
N ALA A 69 -4.75 -9.29 14.82
CA ALA A 69 -4.95 -10.71 15.13
C ALA A 69 -3.92 -11.29 16.12
N LEU A 70 -2.85 -10.55 16.44
CA LEU A 70 -1.80 -10.93 17.39
C LEU A 70 -1.93 -10.20 18.73
N ASP A 71 -3.00 -9.42 18.93
CA ASP A 71 -3.21 -8.67 20.17
C ASP A 71 -3.51 -9.65 21.32
N PRO A 72 -2.69 -9.69 22.39
CA PRO A 72 -2.77 -10.70 23.47
C PRO A 72 -4.09 -10.68 24.27
N ARG A 73 -4.95 -9.69 24.04
CA ARG A 73 -6.30 -9.63 24.63
C ARG A 73 -7.21 -10.78 24.18
N ASP A 74 -6.93 -11.40 23.03
CA ASP A 74 -7.65 -12.57 22.54
C ASP A 74 -7.13 -13.89 23.17
N GLU A 75 -5.85 -13.95 23.57
CA GLU A 75 -5.28 -15.12 24.27
C GLU A 75 -5.84 -15.28 25.69
N ASP A 76 -6.08 -14.18 26.40
CA ASP A 76 -6.74 -14.19 27.72
C ASP A 76 -8.20 -14.67 27.66
N LEU A 77 -8.90 -14.41 26.55
CA LEU A 77 -10.28 -14.87 26.33
C LEU A 77 -10.34 -16.37 25.98
N ASP A 78 -9.37 -16.87 25.20
CA ASP A 78 -9.28 -18.30 24.91
C ASP A 78 -8.85 -19.09 26.15
N ALA A 79 -7.87 -18.58 26.92
CA ALA A 79 -7.45 -19.16 28.21
C ALA A 79 -8.59 -19.20 29.24
N ARG A 80 -9.43 -18.14 29.32
CA ARG A 80 -10.64 -18.14 30.17
C ARG A 80 -11.69 -19.13 29.68
N ARG A 81 -11.82 -19.34 28.38
CA ARG A 81 -12.78 -20.28 27.77
C ARG A 81 -12.45 -21.75 28.07
N TYR A 82 -11.18 -22.09 28.21
CA TYR A 82 -10.75 -23.42 28.69
C TYR A 82 -10.91 -23.59 30.20
N LEU A 83 -10.90 -22.51 30.99
CA LEU A 83 -11.09 -22.55 32.44
C LEU A 83 -12.57 -22.54 32.87
N THR A 84 -13.49 -22.08 32.01
CA THR A 84 -14.95 -22.10 32.28
C THR A 84 -15.68 -23.31 31.70
N CYS A 85 -14.99 -24.20 30.99
CA CYS A 85 -15.46 -25.55 30.63
C CYS A 85 -15.00 -26.56 31.70
N TRP A 86 -15.61 -26.49 32.88
CA TRP A 86 -15.63 -27.55 33.89
C TRP A 86 -17.02 -27.61 34.51
#